data_AF-A0A382PBG7-F1
#
_entry.id   AF-A0A382PBG7-F1
#
_cell.length_a   1.000
_cell.length_b   1.000
_cell.length_c   1.000
_cell.angle_alpha   90.00
_cell.angle_beta   90.00
_cell.angle_gamma   90.00
#
_symmetry.space_group_name_H-M   'P 1'
#
loop_
_entity.id
_entity.type
_entity.pdbx_description
1 polymer ?
#
loop_
_entity_poly.entity_id
_entity_poly.type
_entity_poly.pdbx_seq_one_letter_code
_entity_poly.pdbx_strand_id
1 'polypeptide(L)'
;MNASGADYYNTHELLNGLMLDHNGNLFKKMQGYRQSLSEICELLKFNKSKIISRLALYHIDGRLAGRNPTPPKGMVLDPKYGGREILERNKKEDYGIFYDTCNHTFGKKIYCTRDPFEYALSWGIRNISGKFNVYTIEERIETHGQDATYEIDVGFMEAKLDQYKRYLYWVTDNFPDAIEIKYEDIHSNIDLVLRKLTGSNFDMRKDWGTSLQEYSTLLYKMSLIYNPALGYYDKLIEYQKLLARQKKLFRDGMSIKMNTLE
;
A
#
# COMPACT_ATOMS: atom_id res chain seq x y z
N MET A 1 -9.28 -6.46 6.60
CA MET A 1 -10.61 -6.83 6.10
C MET A 1 -10.91 -8.31 6.24
N ASN A 2 -9.97 -9.24 6.07
CA ASN A 2 -10.28 -10.67 6.30
C ASN A 2 -10.53 -11.01 7.78
N ALA A 3 -10.01 -10.21 8.72
CA ALA A 3 -10.35 -10.32 10.14
C ALA A 3 -11.85 -10.06 10.44
N SER A 4 -12.59 -9.43 9.51
CA SER A 4 -14.05 -9.28 9.60
C SER A 4 -14.82 -10.41 8.88
N GLY A 5 -14.14 -11.49 8.46
CA GLY A 5 -14.73 -12.65 7.78
C GLY A 5 -15.02 -12.47 6.29
N ALA A 6 -14.58 -11.36 5.66
CA ALA A 6 -14.79 -11.12 4.23
C ALA A 6 -13.57 -11.57 3.42
N ASP A 7 -13.79 -12.41 2.39
CA ASP A 7 -12.74 -12.86 1.48
C ASP A 7 -12.46 -11.80 0.41
N TYR A 8 -11.37 -11.06 0.61
CA TYR A 8 -10.79 -10.17 -0.40
C TYR A 8 -9.43 -10.68 -0.86
N TYR A 9 -9.17 -10.52 -2.15
CA TYR A 9 -7.89 -10.85 -2.79
C TYR A 9 -7.11 -9.59 -3.11
N ASN A 10 -5.84 -9.55 -2.73
CA ASN A 10 -4.98 -8.40 -3.02
C ASN A 10 -4.18 -8.65 -4.29
N THR A 11 -4.48 -7.93 -5.36
CA THR A 11 -3.70 -8.02 -6.61
C THR A 11 -2.51 -7.07 -6.65
N HIS A 12 -2.25 -6.38 -5.54
CA HIS A 12 -1.20 -5.40 -5.30
C HIS A 12 -1.32 -4.14 -6.17
N GLU A 13 -1.31 -4.26 -7.49
CA GLU A 13 -1.56 -3.13 -8.41
C GLU A 13 -2.28 -3.56 -9.72
N LEU A 14 -2.90 -2.61 -10.42
CA LEU A 14 -3.78 -2.87 -11.58
C LEU A 14 -3.15 -2.72 -12.99
N LEU A 15 -2.04 -2.01 -13.13
CA LEU A 15 -1.50 -1.59 -14.44
C LEU A 15 -0.45 -2.53 -15.04
N ASN A 16 -0.23 -3.70 -14.43
CA ASN A 16 0.62 -4.75 -14.95
C ASN A 16 0.24 -6.15 -14.47
N GLY A 17 0.61 -7.16 -15.25
CA GLY A 17 0.74 -8.54 -14.78
C GLY A 17 -0.52 -9.14 -14.13
N LEU A 18 -1.70 -8.86 -14.66
CA LEU A 18 -2.94 -9.47 -14.18
C LEU A 18 -3.26 -10.74 -14.98
N MET A 19 -3.81 -11.76 -14.33
CA MET A 19 -4.29 -12.99 -14.96
C MET A 19 -5.49 -13.56 -14.22
N LEU A 20 -6.24 -14.47 -14.86
CA LEU A 20 -7.31 -15.24 -14.23
C LEU A 20 -6.83 -16.67 -13.94
N ASP A 21 -7.17 -17.19 -12.76
CA ASP A 21 -7.02 -18.61 -12.45
C ASP A 21 -8.08 -19.47 -13.17
N HIS A 22 -8.03 -20.79 -12.96
CA HIS A 22 -8.99 -21.73 -13.56
C HIS A 22 -10.45 -21.50 -13.11
N ASN A 23 -10.67 -20.76 -12.02
CA ASN A 23 -12.00 -20.41 -11.50
C ASN A 23 -12.49 -19.05 -12.01
N GLY A 24 -11.63 -18.26 -12.67
CA GLY A 24 -11.93 -16.90 -13.11
C GLY A 24 -11.69 -15.85 -12.02
N ASN A 25 -10.82 -16.12 -11.05
CA ASN A 25 -10.41 -15.15 -10.05
C ASN A 25 -9.14 -14.43 -10.50
N LEU A 26 -9.12 -13.11 -10.35
CA LEU A 26 -7.98 -12.29 -10.72
C LEU A 26 -6.82 -12.46 -9.74
N PHE A 27 -5.62 -12.69 -10.28
CA PHE A 27 -4.39 -12.80 -9.52
C PHE A 27 -3.22 -12.09 -10.21
N LYS A 28 -2.10 -11.97 -9.48
CA LYS A 28 -0.92 -11.24 -9.92
C LYS A 28 0.14 -12.19 -10.48
N LYS A 29 0.54 -11.97 -11.73
CA LYS A 29 1.71 -12.56 -12.38
C LYS A 29 2.55 -11.46 -13.03
N MET A 30 3.59 -11.00 -12.34
CA MET A 30 4.44 -9.88 -12.76
C MET A 30 5.01 -10.08 -14.17
N GLN A 31 4.68 -9.17 -15.08
CA GLN A 31 5.12 -9.18 -16.49
C GLN A 31 5.55 -7.79 -16.99
N GLY A 32 5.80 -6.85 -16.07
CA GLY A 32 6.05 -5.43 -16.40
C GLY A 32 4.88 -4.81 -17.17
N TYR A 33 5.14 -3.78 -17.98
CA TYR A 33 4.10 -3.09 -18.74
C TYR A 33 3.80 -3.71 -20.12
N ARG A 34 4.07 -5.01 -20.28
CA ARG A 34 3.77 -5.75 -21.52
C ARG A 34 2.29 -5.92 -21.75
N GLN A 35 1.50 -6.03 -20.69
CA GLN A 35 0.05 -6.14 -20.80
C GLN A 35 -0.56 -4.82 -21.25
N SER A 36 -1.38 -4.86 -22.29
CA SER A 36 -2.14 -3.71 -22.79
C SER A 36 -3.24 -3.30 -21.81
N LEU A 37 -3.71 -2.06 -21.90
CA LEU A 37 -4.87 -1.60 -21.11
C LEU A 37 -6.13 -2.36 -21.49
N SER A 38 -6.32 -2.71 -22.76
CA SER A 38 -7.49 -3.48 -23.21
C SER A 38 -7.53 -4.85 -22.51
N GLU A 39 -6.42 -5.58 -22.50
CA GLU A 39 -6.30 -6.87 -21.80
C GLU A 39 -6.56 -6.71 -20.29
N ILE A 40 -6.01 -5.67 -19.66
CA ILE A 40 -6.26 -5.37 -18.24
C ILE A 40 -7.75 -5.14 -17.99
N CYS A 41 -8.40 -4.33 -18.83
CA CYS A 41 -9.83 -4.02 -18.69
C CYS A 41 -10.70 -5.26 -18.88
N GLU A 42 -10.37 -6.14 -19.83
CA GLU A 42 -11.07 -7.42 -20.02
C GLU A 42 -10.94 -8.32 -18.78
N LEU A 43 -9.73 -8.47 -18.25
CA LEU A 43 -9.49 -9.28 -17.05
C LEU A 43 -10.26 -8.75 -15.83
N LEU A 44 -10.35 -7.43 -15.67
CA LEU A 44 -11.15 -6.81 -14.62
C LEU A 44 -12.64 -7.08 -14.78
N LYS A 45 -13.15 -7.10 -16.02
CA LYS A 45 -14.55 -7.41 -16.32
C LYS A 45 -14.89 -8.89 -16.08
N PHE A 46 -13.97 -9.81 -16.38
CA PHE A 46 -14.18 -11.25 -16.22
C PHE A 46 -13.91 -11.77 -14.80
N ASN A 47 -13.25 -10.98 -13.95
CA ASN A 47 -12.95 -11.33 -12.59
C ASN A 47 -14.21 -11.64 -11.78
N LYS A 48 -14.22 -12.78 -11.07
CA LYS A 48 -15.31 -13.20 -10.18
C LYS A 48 -15.04 -12.95 -8.70
N SER A 49 -13.81 -12.62 -8.32
CA SER A 49 -13.42 -12.48 -6.92
C SER A 49 -13.56 -11.04 -6.42
N LYS A 50 -13.79 -10.85 -5.11
CA LYS A 50 -13.71 -9.53 -4.50
C LYS A 50 -12.25 -9.15 -4.38
N ILE A 51 -11.82 -8.11 -5.09
CA ILE A 51 -10.42 -7.68 -5.11
C ILE A 51 -10.22 -6.34 -4.43
N ILE A 52 -9.02 -6.17 -3.88
CA ILE A 52 -8.46 -4.89 -3.47
C ILE A 52 -7.18 -4.72 -4.29
N SER A 53 -6.98 -3.54 -4.86
CA SER A 53 -5.78 -3.26 -5.63
C SER A 53 -5.40 -1.79 -5.56
N ARG A 54 -4.12 -1.51 -5.79
CA ARG A 54 -3.60 -0.15 -5.89
C ARG A 54 -3.59 0.29 -7.35
N LEU A 55 -4.05 1.50 -7.61
CA LEU A 55 -3.71 2.24 -8.81
C LEU A 55 -2.78 3.38 -8.44
N ALA A 56 -1.64 3.50 -9.12
CA ALA A 56 -0.69 4.57 -8.82
C ALA A 56 -0.28 5.32 -10.08
N LEU A 57 -0.29 6.65 -10.01
CA LEU A 57 0.04 7.53 -11.13
C LEU A 57 1.44 7.27 -11.71
N TYR A 58 2.41 6.93 -10.86
CA TYR A 58 3.76 6.61 -11.35
C TYR A 58 3.81 5.33 -12.21
N HIS A 59 2.82 4.43 -12.11
CA HIS A 59 2.72 3.30 -13.03
C HIS A 59 2.25 3.76 -14.42
N ILE A 60 1.35 4.74 -14.50
CA ILE A 60 0.96 5.38 -15.76
C ILE A 60 2.16 6.10 -16.37
N ASP A 61 2.85 6.92 -15.58
CA ASP A 61 4.06 7.62 -16.03
C ASP A 61 5.12 6.63 -16.53
N GLY A 62 5.29 5.51 -15.83
CA GLY A 62 6.20 4.45 -16.22
C GLY A 62 5.82 3.79 -17.54
N ARG A 63 4.52 3.51 -17.76
CA ARG A 63 4.02 2.97 -19.03
C ARG A 63 4.29 3.92 -20.20
N LEU A 64 4.01 5.21 -20.01
CA LEU A 64 4.21 6.26 -21.02
C LEU A 64 5.68 6.57 -21.29
N ALA A 65 6.54 6.42 -20.28
CA ALA A 65 7.99 6.64 -20.39
C ALA A 65 8.78 5.37 -20.75
N GLY A 66 8.13 4.21 -20.84
CA GLY A 66 8.80 2.93 -21.12
C GLY A 66 9.68 2.43 -19.98
N ARG A 67 9.48 2.94 -18.76
CA ARG A 67 10.23 2.53 -17.57
C ARG A 67 9.51 1.35 -16.93
N ASN A 68 10.07 0.16 -16.91
CA ASN A 68 9.41 -0.95 -16.22
C ASN A 68 9.28 -0.70 -14.71
N PRO A 69 8.24 -1.25 -14.06
CA PRO A 69 8.13 -1.17 -12.61
C PRO A 69 9.38 -1.79 -12.00
N THR A 70 9.99 -1.10 -11.02
CA THR A 70 11.19 -1.60 -10.35
C THR A 70 10.86 -2.98 -9.76
N PRO A 71 11.63 -4.01 -10.12
CA PRO A 71 11.37 -5.35 -9.62
C PRO A 71 11.70 -5.38 -8.13
N PRO A 72 11.07 -6.27 -7.34
CA PRO A 72 11.52 -6.54 -5.98
C PRO A 72 13.03 -6.83 -5.94
N LYS A 73 13.69 -6.44 -4.85
CA LYS A 73 15.13 -6.65 -4.66
C LYS A 73 15.49 -8.12 -4.94
N GLY A 74 16.42 -8.35 -5.87
CA GLY A 74 16.90 -9.69 -6.25
C GLY A 74 16.23 -10.31 -7.49
N MET A 75 15.24 -9.65 -8.10
CA MET A 75 14.62 -10.12 -9.34
C MET A 75 15.23 -9.40 -10.55
N VAL A 76 15.86 -10.17 -11.45
CA VAL A 76 16.42 -9.65 -12.71
C VAL A 76 15.29 -9.49 -13.71
N LEU A 77 15.04 -8.26 -14.15
CA LEU A 77 14.14 -8.01 -15.28
C LEU A 77 14.83 -8.37 -16.59
N ASP A 78 14.18 -9.18 -17.41
CA ASP A 78 14.52 -9.37 -18.82
C ASP A 78 14.51 -7.99 -19.53
N PRO A 79 15.62 -7.55 -20.14
CA PRO A 79 15.70 -6.31 -20.91
C PRO A 79 14.61 -6.18 -21.98
N LYS A 80 14.04 -7.30 -22.46
CA LYS A 80 12.90 -7.32 -23.40
C LYS A 80 11.59 -6.81 -22.78
N TYR A 81 11.50 -6.61 -21.46
CA TYR A 81 10.31 -6.06 -20.81
C TYR A 81 9.98 -4.60 -21.23
N GLY A 82 10.91 -3.88 -21.87
CA GLY A 82 10.74 -2.48 -22.29
C GLY A 82 11.01 -2.24 -23.77
N GLY A 83 10.69 -3.20 -24.65
CA GLY A 83 10.90 -3.06 -26.09
C GLY A 83 10.22 -1.81 -26.67
N ARG A 84 10.85 -1.19 -27.68
CA ARG A 84 10.36 0.04 -28.35
C ARG A 84 8.89 -0.09 -28.80
N GLU A 85 8.49 -1.26 -29.27
CA GLU A 85 7.12 -1.54 -29.68
C GLU A 85 6.11 -1.44 -28.52
N ILE A 86 6.45 -1.96 -27.34
CA ILE A 86 5.60 -1.87 -26.14
C ILE A 86 5.42 -0.41 -25.71
N LEU A 87 6.51 0.36 -25.74
CA LEU A 87 6.46 1.79 -25.44
C LEU A 87 5.54 2.54 -26.41
N GLU A 88 5.74 2.34 -27.71
CA GLU A 88 4.94 3.01 -28.74
C GLU A 88 3.47 2.59 -28.71
N ARG A 89 3.16 1.34 -28.33
CA ARG A 89 1.79 0.92 -28.02
C ARG A 89 1.26 1.70 -26.82
N ASN A 90 1.96 1.65 -25.68
CA ASN A 90 1.49 2.24 -24.41
C ASN A 90 1.23 3.75 -24.49
N LYS A 91 1.98 4.48 -25.34
CA LYS A 91 1.74 5.92 -25.60
C LYS A 91 0.47 6.20 -26.40
N LYS A 92 0.01 5.24 -27.20
CA LYS A 92 -1.18 5.35 -28.05
C LYS A 92 -2.44 4.79 -27.40
N GLU A 93 -2.31 4.09 -26.27
CA GLU A 93 -3.45 3.57 -25.53
C GLU A 93 -4.29 4.71 -24.93
N ASP A 94 -5.60 4.54 -24.97
CA ASP A 94 -6.53 5.43 -24.31
C ASP A 94 -6.71 5.02 -22.84
N TYR A 95 -6.16 5.82 -21.93
CA TYR A 95 -6.29 5.61 -20.49
C TYR A 95 -7.68 5.94 -19.96
N GLY A 96 -8.48 6.73 -20.69
CA GLY A 96 -9.87 7.03 -20.33
C GLY A 96 -10.71 5.76 -20.20
N ILE A 97 -10.58 4.83 -21.16
CA ILE A 97 -11.25 3.52 -21.12
C ILE A 97 -10.89 2.72 -19.86
N PHE A 98 -9.63 2.82 -19.43
CA PHE A 98 -9.17 2.14 -18.22
C PHE A 98 -9.76 2.79 -16.96
N TYR A 99 -9.81 4.13 -16.90
CA TYR A 99 -10.44 4.84 -15.78
C TYR A 99 -11.94 4.55 -15.71
N ASP A 100 -12.64 4.55 -16.84
CA ASP A 100 -14.06 4.19 -16.93
C ASP A 100 -14.31 2.75 -16.46
N THR A 101 -13.45 1.81 -16.88
CA THR A 101 -13.52 0.43 -16.41
C THR A 101 -13.33 0.36 -14.89
N CYS A 102 -12.34 1.08 -14.34
CA CYS A 102 -12.14 1.13 -12.89
C CYS A 102 -13.33 1.76 -12.16
N ASN A 103 -13.89 2.84 -12.68
CA ASN A 103 -15.06 3.51 -12.11
C ASN A 103 -16.28 2.58 -12.05
N HIS A 104 -16.45 1.74 -13.07
CA HIS A 104 -17.57 0.80 -13.17
C HIS A 104 -17.34 -0.49 -12.35
N THR A 105 -16.12 -1.01 -12.31
CA THR A 105 -15.80 -2.28 -11.64
C THR A 105 -15.69 -2.13 -10.12
N PHE A 106 -15.17 -1.00 -9.62
CA PHE A 106 -14.88 -0.83 -8.19
C PHE A 106 -15.95 0.01 -7.49
N GLY A 107 -16.74 -0.67 -6.63
CA GLY A 107 -17.78 -0.02 -5.83
C GLY A 107 -17.26 0.92 -4.73
N LYS A 108 -15.98 0.82 -4.36
CA LYS A 108 -15.33 1.78 -3.45
C LYS A 108 -13.93 2.09 -3.97
N LYS A 109 -13.65 3.38 -4.11
CA LYS A 109 -12.36 3.93 -4.51
C LYS A 109 -11.90 4.88 -3.43
N ILE A 110 -10.63 4.79 -3.06
CA ILE A 110 -10.06 5.59 -1.99
C ILE A 110 -8.74 6.18 -2.47
N TYR A 111 -8.42 7.37 -1.99
CA TYR A 111 -7.11 7.98 -2.21
C TYR A 111 -6.61 8.63 -0.92
N CYS A 112 -5.29 8.61 -0.73
CA CYS A 112 -4.70 9.12 0.49
C CYS A 112 -4.14 10.52 0.27
N THR A 113 -4.51 11.45 1.14
CA THR A 113 -3.91 12.78 1.21
C THR A 113 -2.99 12.89 2.42
N ARG A 114 -2.05 13.83 2.37
CA ARG A 114 -1.10 14.12 3.44
C ARG A 114 -0.76 15.60 3.37
N ASP A 115 -0.36 16.18 4.50
CA ASP A 115 0.28 17.49 4.46
C ASP A 115 1.38 17.55 3.37
N PRO A 116 1.31 18.52 2.43
CA PRO A 116 2.25 18.56 1.30
C PRO A 116 3.71 18.74 1.74
N PHE A 117 3.95 19.54 2.79
CA PHE A 117 5.30 19.74 3.30
C PHE A 117 5.85 18.44 3.89
N GLU A 118 5.08 17.74 4.73
CA GLU A 118 5.47 16.43 5.25
C GLU A 118 5.70 15.39 4.14
N TYR A 119 4.86 15.40 3.11
CA TYR A 119 5.01 14.52 1.95
C TYR A 119 6.35 14.77 1.25
N ALA A 120 6.64 16.03 0.91
CA ALA A 120 7.86 16.41 0.21
C ALA A 120 9.11 16.17 1.08
N LEU A 121 9.06 16.52 2.36
CA LEU A 121 10.14 16.28 3.32
C LEU A 121 10.42 14.78 3.47
N SER A 122 9.37 13.97 3.56
CA SER A 122 9.51 12.51 3.63
C SER A 122 10.20 11.95 2.38
N TRP A 123 9.93 12.50 1.19
CA TRP A 123 10.66 12.13 -0.02
C TRP A 123 12.10 12.67 -0.05
N GLY A 124 12.34 13.88 0.44
CA GLY A 124 13.69 14.45 0.56
C GLY A 124 14.60 13.58 1.42
N ILE A 125 14.10 13.14 2.59
CA ILE A 125 14.82 12.19 3.45
C ILE A 125 15.12 10.87 2.72
N ARG A 126 14.14 10.32 1.99
CA ARG A 126 14.34 9.07 1.21
C ARG A 126 15.36 9.21 0.09
N ASN A 127 15.43 10.38 -0.55
CA ASN A 127 16.38 10.63 -1.62
C ASN A 127 17.83 10.52 -1.11
N ILE A 128 18.07 10.95 0.12
CA ILE A 128 19.39 10.93 0.76
C ILE A 128 19.66 9.56 1.40
N SER A 129 18.70 9.02 2.14
CA SER A 129 18.89 7.78 2.89
C SER A 129 18.89 6.53 2.01
N GLY A 130 18.29 6.60 0.81
CA GLY A 130 18.07 5.44 -0.06
C GLY A 130 17.06 4.41 0.49
N LYS A 131 16.43 4.68 1.64
CA LYS A 131 15.52 3.76 2.32
C LYS A 131 14.07 4.10 2.01
N PHE A 132 13.44 3.31 1.14
CA PHE A 132 12.03 3.49 0.77
C PHE A 132 11.07 3.03 1.85
N ASN A 133 11.40 1.90 2.49
CA ASN A 133 10.65 1.29 3.58
C ASN A 133 11.60 1.01 4.74
N VAL A 134 11.08 1.16 5.95
CA VAL A 134 11.78 0.89 7.20
C VAL A 134 11.02 -0.26 7.85
N TYR A 135 11.69 -1.39 8.06
CA TYR A 135 11.05 -2.61 8.55
C TYR A 135 11.48 -2.97 9.97
N THR A 136 12.65 -2.51 10.42
CA THR A 136 13.13 -2.75 11.78
C THR A 136 13.18 -1.48 12.61
N ILE A 137 13.30 -1.65 13.92
CA ILE A 137 13.47 -0.53 14.85
C ILE A 137 14.81 0.13 14.66
N GLU A 138 15.86 -0.65 14.46
CA GLU A 138 17.21 -0.17 14.23
C GLU A 138 17.22 0.72 12.99
N GLU A 139 16.62 0.27 11.88
CA GLU A 139 16.46 1.08 10.68
C GLU A 139 15.64 2.34 10.95
N ARG A 140 14.61 2.27 11.80
CA ARG A 140 13.78 3.43 12.16
C ARG A 140 14.56 4.46 12.96
N ILE A 141 15.33 4.03 13.94
CA ILE A 141 16.18 4.91 14.76
C ILE A 141 17.25 5.55 13.88
N GLU A 142 17.88 4.78 13.01
CA GLU A 142 18.90 5.27 12.08
C GLU A 142 18.33 6.29 11.07
N THR A 143 17.09 6.09 10.61
CA THR A 143 16.49 6.92 9.55
C THR A 143 15.66 8.10 10.09
N HIS A 144 15.11 7.99 11.29
CA HIS A 144 14.13 8.92 11.85
C HIS A 144 14.34 9.22 13.35
N GLY A 145 15.47 8.79 13.92
CA GLY A 145 15.83 9.11 15.31
C GLY A 145 16.05 10.60 15.53
N GLN A 146 16.03 11.04 16.80
CA GLN A 146 16.19 12.45 17.15
C GLN A 146 17.52 13.05 16.69
N ASP A 147 18.57 12.22 16.59
CA ASP A 147 19.90 12.63 16.16
C ASP A 147 20.10 12.55 14.63
N ALA A 148 19.08 12.10 13.88
CA ALA A 148 19.16 11.98 12.43
C ALA A 148 19.02 13.37 11.78
N THR A 149 20.11 13.86 11.19
CA THR A 149 20.15 15.13 10.46
C THR A 149 20.32 14.88 8.95
N TYR A 150 19.54 15.60 8.14
CA TYR A 150 19.59 15.50 6.68
C TYR A 150 19.73 16.89 6.05
N GLU A 151 20.66 17.03 5.12
CA GLU A 151 20.74 18.21 4.25
C GLU A 151 19.82 18.01 3.05
N ILE A 152 18.66 18.66 3.07
CA ILE A 152 17.60 18.42 2.10
C ILE A 152 17.78 19.28 0.85
N ASP A 153 17.73 18.64 -0.32
CA ASP A 153 17.61 19.31 -1.61
C ASP A 153 16.20 19.91 -1.78
N VAL A 154 16.11 21.24 -1.72
CA VAL A 154 14.85 21.98 -1.86
C VAL A 154 14.28 21.85 -3.28
N GLY A 155 15.11 21.82 -4.32
CA GLY A 155 14.65 21.63 -5.69
C GLY A 155 14.02 20.25 -5.90
N PHE A 156 14.57 19.23 -5.24
CA PHE A 156 13.94 17.91 -5.20
C PHE A 156 12.60 17.93 -4.46
N MET A 157 12.48 18.65 -3.34
CA MET A 157 11.21 18.82 -2.62
C MET A 157 10.15 19.50 -3.50
N GLU A 158 10.50 20.57 -4.20
CA GLU A 158 9.61 21.28 -5.12
C GLU A 158 9.08 20.33 -6.22
N ALA A 159 9.97 19.56 -6.85
CA ALA A 159 9.58 18.56 -7.84
C ALA A 159 8.61 17.50 -7.28
N LYS A 160 8.74 17.15 -5.99
CA LYS A 160 7.83 16.23 -5.31
C LYS A 160 6.48 16.86 -4.97
N LEU A 161 6.44 18.14 -4.64
CA LEU A 161 5.19 18.88 -4.48
C LEU A 161 4.43 18.96 -5.80
N ASP A 162 5.11 19.22 -6.92
CA ASP A 162 4.50 19.23 -8.24
C ASP A 162 3.96 17.85 -8.62
N GLN A 163 4.72 16.79 -8.34
CA GLN A 163 4.26 15.42 -8.53
C GLN A 163 3.01 15.11 -7.70
N TYR A 164 2.98 15.58 -6.45
CA TYR A 164 1.85 15.38 -5.54
C TYR A 164 0.61 16.14 -6.01
N LYS A 165 0.76 17.41 -6.41
CA LYS A 165 -0.31 18.22 -6.98
C LYS A 165 -0.91 17.58 -8.24
N ARG A 166 -0.06 17.07 -9.13
CA ARG A 166 -0.51 16.32 -10.33
C ARG A 166 -1.26 15.05 -9.97
N TYR A 167 -0.83 14.33 -8.93
CA TYR A 167 -1.56 13.18 -8.42
C TYR A 167 -2.95 13.56 -7.93
N LEU A 168 -3.08 14.65 -7.18
CA LEU A 168 -4.38 15.11 -6.69
C LEU A 168 -5.33 15.46 -7.83
N TYR A 169 -4.89 16.24 -8.83
CA TYR A 169 -5.70 16.53 -10.01
C TYR A 169 -6.08 15.27 -10.79
N TRP A 170 -5.11 14.38 -11.00
CA TRP A 170 -5.39 13.13 -11.69
C TRP A 170 -6.45 12.28 -10.97
N VAL A 171 -6.45 12.24 -9.64
CA VAL A 171 -7.52 11.55 -8.90
C VAL A 171 -8.86 12.26 -9.07
N THR A 172 -8.91 13.57 -8.87
CA THR A 172 -10.18 14.33 -8.93
C THR A 172 -10.83 14.27 -10.29
N ASP A 173 -10.02 14.30 -11.35
CA ASP A 173 -10.53 14.35 -12.73
C ASP A 173 -10.99 12.98 -13.22
N ASN A 174 -10.35 11.89 -12.76
CA ASN A 174 -10.60 10.55 -13.29
C ASN A 174 -11.41 9.65 -12.35
N PHE A 175 -11.50 9.99 -11.05
CA PHE A 175 -12.22 9.22 -10.03
C PHE A 175 -13.03 10.16 -9.10
N PRO A 176 -14.05 10.84 -9.63
CA PRO A 176 -14.76 11.90 -8.90
C PRO A 176 -15.52 11.42 -7.66
N ASP A 177 -15.83 10.12 -7.57
CA ASP A 177 -16.47 9.49 -6.41
C ASP A 177 -15.47 8.84 -5.44
N ALA A 178 -14.15 9.02 -5.65
CA ALA A 178 -13.14 8.51 -4.76
C ALA A 178 -13.19 9.21 -3.39
N ILE A 179 -13.09 8.42 -2.34
CA ILE A 179 -13.14 8.89 -0.95
C ILE A 179 -11.74 9.33 -0.53
N GLU A 180 -11.61 10.58 -0.11
CA GLU A 180 -10.38 11.09 0.50
C GLU A 180 -10.15 10.48 1.88
N ILE A 181 -8.93 10.02 2.14
CA ILE A 181 -8.47 9.61 3.46
C ILE A 181 -7.21 10.39 3.80
N LYS A 182 -7.26 11.18 4.86
CA LYS A 182 -6.08 11.88 5.36
C LYS A 182 -5.14 10.89 6.05
N TYR A 183 -3.85 10.97 5.73
CA TYR A 183 -2.81 10.11 6.29
C TYR A 183 -2.77 10.20 7.83
N GLU A 184 -3.03 11.38 8.36
CA GLU A 184 -3.06 11.67 9.78
C GLU A 184 -4.21 10.90 10.48
N ASP A 185 -5.37 10.76 9.83
CA ASP A 185 -6.51 10.01 10.35
C ASP A 185 -6.23 8.50 10.41
N ILE A 186 -5.43 7.98 9.47
CA ILE A 186 -4.95 6.58 9.49
C ILE A 186 -4.06 6.38 10.72
N HIS A 187 -3.22 7.35 11.08
CA HIS A 187 -2.31 7.24 12.21
C HIS A 187 -3.00 7.39 13.57
N SER A 188 -4.03 8.23 13.68
CA SER A 188 -4.69 8.50 14.97
C SER A 188 -5.98 7.71 15.18
N ASN A 189 -6.70 7.35 14.11
CA ASN A 189 -8.09 6.89 14.17
C ASN A 189 -8.40 5.77 13.16
N ILE A 190 -7.46 4.84 12.92
CA ILE A 190 -7.59 3.78 11.92
C ILE A 190 -8.91 2.97 12.04
N ASP A 191 -9.36 2.67 13.25
CA ASP A 191 -10.60 1.93 13.49
C ASP A 191 -11.83 2.66 12.90
N LEU A 192 -11.90 4.00 13.08
CA LEU A 192 -12.98 4.81 12.54
C LEU A 192 -12.92 4.89 11.01
N VAL A 193 -11.71 5.05 10.46
CA VAL A 193 -11.48 5.07 9.00
C VAL A 193 -11.96 3.75 8.39
N LEU A 194 -11.51 2.61 8.92
CA LEU A 194 -11.90 1.30 8.42
C LEU A 194 -13.40 1.04 8.55
N ARG A 195 -14.03 1.45 9.66
CA ARG A 195 -15.49 1.33 9.84
C ARG A 195 -16.25 2.11 8.78
N LYS A 196 -15.88 3.38 8.53
CA LYS A 196 -16.50 4.22 7.49
C LYS A 196 -16.32 3.59 6.09
N LEU A 197 -15.11 3.12 5.78
CA LEU A 197 -14.79 2.57 4.47
C LEU A 197 -15.44 1.23 4.21
N THR A 198 -15.54 0.36 5.21
CA THR A 198 -16.10 -0.99 5.02
C THR A 198 -17.60 -1.04 5.22
N GLY A 199 -18.16 -0.11 6.02
CA GLY A 199 -19.52 -0.25 6.54
C GLY A 199 -19.67 -1.45 7.48
N SER A 200 -18.55 -2.06 7.89
CA SER A 200 -18.55 -3.22 8.76
C SER A 200 -18.88 -2.82 10.19
N ASN A 201 -19.69 -3.64 10.85
CA ASN A 201 -19.92 -3.57 12.30
C ASN A 201 -18.77 -4.17 13.12
N PHE A 202 -17.67 -4.56 12.46
CA PHE A 202 -16.47 -5.02 13.14
C PHE A 202 -15.95 -3.90 14.05
N ASP A 203 -15.95 -4.17 15.35
CA ASP A 203 -15.44 -3.27 16.37
C ASP A 203 -14.48 -4.06 17.26
N MET A 204 -13.19 -3.84 17.03
CA MET A 204 -12.13 -4.54 17.73
C MET A 204 -12.20 -4.29 19.24
N ARG A 205 -12.63 -3.10 19.68
CA ARG A 205 -12.79 -2.80 21.11
C ARG A 205 -13.90 -3.64 21.71
N LYS A 206 -15.02 -3.81 21.00
CA LYS A 206 -16.14 -4.63 21.48
C LYS A 206 -15.76 -6.11 21.59
N ASP A 207 -15.11 -6.65 20.57
CA ASP A 207 -14.86 -8.09 20.48
C ASP A 207 -13.61 -8.52 21.29
N TRP A 208 -12.63 -7.62 21.45
CA TRP A 208 -11.32 -7.92 22.02
C TRP A 208 -10.90 -7.00 23.17
N GLY A 209 -11.69 -5.98 23.52
CA GLY A 209 -11.36 -5.07 24.63
C GLY A 209 -10.20 -4.11 24.33
N THR A 210 -9.77 -3.97 23.08
CA THR A 210 -8.70 -3.07 22.62
C THR A 210 -8.95 -2.62 21.18
N SER A 211 -8.50 -1.42 20.80
CA SER A 211 -8.57 -0.92 19.41
C SER A 211 -7.36 -1.32 18.57
N LEU A 212 -7.48 -1.25 17.25
CA LEU A 212 -6.37 -1.52 16.34
C LEU A 212 -5.23 -0.53 16.54
N GLN A 213 -5.55 0.72 16.88
CA GLN A 213 -4.54 1.73 17.25
C GLN A 213 -3.77 1.36 18.52
N GLU A 214 -4.48 0.99 19.60
CA GLU A 214 -3.86 0.59 20.86
C GLU A 214 -3.02 -0.67 20.70
N TYR A 215 -3.52 -1.64 19.94
CA TYR A 215 -2.81 -2.87 19.62
C TYR A 215 -1.52 -2.60 18.81
N SER A 216 -1.59 -1.79 17.76
CA SER A 216 -0.42 -1.41 16.95
C SER A 216 0.62 -0.65 17.79
N THR A 217 0.17 0.27 18.65
CA THR A 217 1.03 1.03 19.56
C THR A 217 1.73 0.11 20.56
N LEU A 218 1.00 -0.85 21.12
CA LEU A 218 1.53 -1.85 22.05
C LEU A 218 2.59 -2.72 21.36
N LEU A 219 2.31 -3.24 20.15
CA LEU A 219 3.27 -4.02 19.37
C LEU A 219 4.56 -3.24 19.11
N TYR A 220 4.45 -1.97 18.71
CA TYR A 220 5.60 -1.10 18.50
C TYR A 220 6.41 -0.88 19.79
N LYS A 221 5.75 -0.56 20.92
CA LYS A 221 6.44 -0.40 22.20
C LYS A 221 7.13 -1.69 22.64
N MET A 222 6.48 -2.83 22.43
CA MET A 222 7.07 -4.13 22.75
C MET A 222 8.26 -4.45 21.86
N SER A 223 8.21 -4.11 20.56
CA SER A 223 9.35 -4.31 19.67
C SER A 223 10.54 -3.45 20.11
N LEU A 224 10.32 -2.23 20.62
CA LEU A 224 11.41 -1.38 21.17
C LEU A 224 12.12 -2.06 22.35
N ILE A 225 11.37 -2.82 23.14
CA ILE A 225 11.89 -3.57 24.28
C ILE A 225 12.57 -4.87 23.83
N TYR A 226 12.15 -5.44 22.69
CA TYR A 226 12.71 -6.65 22.07
C TYR A 226 14.06 -6.41 21.38
N ASN A 227 14.87 -5.50 21.89
CA ASN A 227 16.26 -5.39 21.47
C ASN A 227 17.05 -6.51 22.16
N PRO A 228 17.64 -7.47 21.41
CA PRO A 228 18.41 -8.58 21.97
C PRO A 228 19.56 -8.12 22.89
N ALA A 229 20.07 -6.91 22.70
CA ALA A 229 21.11 -6.32 23.52
C ALA A 229 20.65 -5.94 24.94
N LEU A 230 19.34 -5.90 25.21
CA LEU A 230 18.78 -5.43 26.49
C LEU A 230 18.37 -6.56 27.47
N GLY A 231 18.39 -7.82 27.06
CA GLY A 231 18.24 -8.98 27.99
C GLY A 231 16.88 -9.17 28.68
N TYR A 232 15.80 -8.52 28.23
CA TYR A 232 14.48 -8.53 28.89
C TYR A 232 13.51 -9.66 28.46
N TYR A 233 14.01 -10.69 27.79
CA TYR A 233 13.20 -11.66 27.03
C TYR A 233 12.10 -12.35 27.88
N ASP A 234 12.45 -12.85 29.07
CA ASP A 234 11.54 -13.70 29.86
C ASP A 234 10.38 -12.94 30.51
N LYS A 235 10.64 -11.76 31.09
CA LYS A 235 9.59 -10.91 31.70
C LYS A 235 8.64 -10.36 30.64
N LEU A 236 9.15 -10.06 29.44
CA LEU A 236 8.36 -9.59 28.33
C LEU A 236 7.44 -10.69 27.79
N ILE A 237 7.92 -11.93 27.70
CA ILE A 237 7.10 -13.09 27.32
C ILE A 237 5.98 -13.33 28.33
N GLU A 238 6.27 -13.27 29.63
CA GLU A 238 5.22 -13.42 30.65
C GLU A 238 4.19 -12.28 30.60
N TYR A 239 4.63 -11.05 30.32
CA TYR A 239 3.74 -9.92 30.10
C TYR A 239 2.87 -10.10 28.84
N GLN A 240 3.44 -10.59 27.73
CA GLN A 240 2.70 -10.95 26.51
C GLN A 240 1.63 -12.00 26.79
N LYS A 241 1.98 -13.08 27.51
CA LYS A 241 1.04 -14.13 27.92
C LYS A 241 -0.08 -13.57 28.82
N LEU A 242 0.23 -12.62 29.70
CA LEU A 242 -0.78 -11.95 30.53
C LEU A 242 -1.73 -11.11 29.67
N LEU A 243 -1.20 -10.29 28.75
CA LEU A 243 -2.01 -9.48 27.85
C LEU A 243 -2.89 -10.33 26.94
N ALA A 244 -2.39 -11.47 26.45
CA ALA A 244 -3.17 -12.43 25.68
C ALA A 244 -4.31 -13.06 26.50
N ARG A 245 -4.05 -13.44 27.76
CA ARG A 245 -5.10 -13.91 28.69
C ARG A 245 -6.17 -12.84 28.95
N GLN A 246 -5.77 -11.58 28.99
CA GLN A 246 -6.68 -10.43 29.13
C GLN A 246 -7.37 -10.02 27.82
N LYS A 247 -7.16 -10.75 26.71
CA LYS A 247 -7.64 -10.42 25.35
C LYS A 247 -7.10 -9.11 24.76
N LYS A 248 -6.12 -8.46 25.40
CA LYS A 248 -5.52 -7.20 24.94
C LYS A 248 -4.45 -7.37 23.86
N LEU A 249 -3.98 -8.61 23.65
CA LEU A 249 -2.97 -8.96 22.65
C LEU A 249 -3.36 -10.30 21.99
N PHE A 250 -3.16 -10.42 20.68
CA PHE A 250 -3.36 -11.69 20.00
C PHE A 250 -2.21 -12.63 20.32
N ARG A 251 -2.53 -13.86 20.74
CA ARG A 251 -1.52 -14.89 21.08
C ARG A 251 -0.59 -15.20 19.91
N ASP A 252 -1.16 -15.27 18.70
CA ASP A 252 -0.45 -15.61 17.46
C ASP A 252 -0.42 -14.42 16.48
N GLY A 253 -0.64 -13.20 16.99
CA GLY A 253 -0.82 -11.98 16.20
C GLY A 253 -2.21 -11.88 15.54
N MET A 254 -2.69 -10.65 15.31
CA MET A 254 -3.86 -10.45 14.44
C MET A 254 -3.41 -10.69 13.01
N SER A 255 -3.83 -11.81 12.44
CA SER A 255 -3.60 -12.07 11.03
C SER A 255 -4.47 -11.13 10.20
N ILE A 256 -3.91 -10.02 9.72
CA ILE A 256 -4.47 -9.29 8.58
C ILE A 256 -4.11 -10.13 7.34
N LYS A 257 -4.79 -11.27 7.18
CA LYS A 257 -4.70 -12.02 5.93
C LYS A 257 -5.26 -11.13 4.83
N MET A 258 -4.50 -10.95 3.78
CA MET A 258 -5.04 -10.70 2.46
C MET A 258 -4.67 -11.94 1.67
N ASN A 259 -5.67 -12.59 1.07
CA ASN A 259 -5.41 -13.78 0.28
C ASN A 259 -4.69 -13.31 -0.99
N THR A 260 -3.50 -13.85 -1.24
CA THR A 260 -2.90 -13.84 -2.57
C THR A 260 -3.28 -15.16 -3.22
N LEU A 261 -3.98 -15.11 -4.35
CA LEU A 261 -4.13 -16.27 -5.20
C LEU A 261 -2.78 -16.46 -5.90
N GLU A 262 -2.12 -17.57 -5.64
CA GLU A 262 -1.00 -18.08 -6.44
C GLU A 262 -1.46 -19.33 -7.18
#